data_AF-A0A2E4C7P0-F1
#
_entry.id   AF-A0A2E4C7P0-F1
#
_cell.length_a   1.000
_cell.length_b   1.000
_cell.length_c   1.000
_cell.angle_alpha   90.00
_cell.angle_beta   90.00
_cell.angle_gamma   90.00
#
_symmetry.space_group_name_H-M   'P 1'
#
loop_
_entity.id
_entity.type
_entity.pdbx_description
1 polymer ?
#
loop_
_entity_poly.entity_id
_entity_poly.type
_entity_poly.pdbx_seq_one_letter_code
_entity_poly.pdbx_strand_id
1 'polypeptide(L)'
;MERDEERLSMLREAIYLTDEILAEANGNARTQLDPMVRAKLVHGRDWRVRYLKHLEQGGSLLEAGDEWSMHQGHDLAIEWGYEVWDENRIGLRCRSCDDWVQLYDVEEQTSSTLTVAGLYLEHETHTVVSWRRNLDAGIECVTCGAVDEKGFPLLEAPVSVWFDAVWNG
;
A
#
# COMPACT_ATOMS: atom_id res chain seq x y z
N MET A 1 -3.66 -9.86 19.41
CA MET A 1 -2.90 -11.11 19.65
C MET A 1 -3.21 -12.17 18.60
N GLU A 2 -4.42 -12.75 18.53
CA GLU A 2 -4.75 -13.77 17.51
C GLU A 2 -4.67 -13.22 16.06
N ARG A 3 -5.25 -12.03 15.82
CA ARG A 3 -5.17 -11.33 14.51
C ARG A 3 -3.75 -10.87 14.14
N ASP A 4 -2.87 -10.68 15.12
CA ASP A 4 -1.49 -10.23 14.85
C ASP A 4 -0.61 -11.43 14.47
N GLU A 5 -0.78 -12.57 15.14
CA GLU A 5 -0.13 -13.83 14.78
C GLU A 5 -0.56 -14.34 13.40
N GLU A 6 -1.85 -14.20 13.06
CA GLU A 6 -2.35 -14.55 11.73
C GLU A 6 -1.67 -13.72 10.63
N ARG A 7 -1.56 -12.39 10.82
CA ARG A 7 -0.85 -11.49 9.90
C ARG A 7 0.63 -11.85 9.77
N LEU A 8 1.31 -12.15 10.88
CA LEU A 8 2.70 -12.59 10.85
C LEU A 8 2.86 -13.91 10.10
N SER A 9 1.93 -14.85 10.28
CA SER A 9 1.92 -16.12 9.55
C SER A 9 1.77 -15.90 8.04
N MET A 10 0.82 -15.06 7.61
CA MET A 10 0.62 -14.72 6.19
C MET A 10 1.88 -14.05 5.60
N LEU A 11 2.52 -13.15 6.35
CA LEU A 11 3.75 -12.49 5.89
C LEU A 11 4.91 -13.49 5.73
N ARG A 12 5.07 -14.42 6.66
CA ARG A 12 6.07 -15.51 6.58
C ARG A 12 5.80 -16.41 5.38
N GLU A 13 4.54 -16.78 5.15
CA GLU A 13 4.14 -17.60 4.00
C GLU A 13 4.40 -16.89 2.67
N ALA A 14 4.07 -15.60 2.55
CA ALA A 14 4.34 -14.82 1.35
C ALA A 14 5.85 -14.72 1.03
N ILE A 15 6.70 -14.59 2.05
CA ILE A 15 8.16 -14.64 1.91
C ILE A 15 8.60 -16.01 1.41
N TYR A 16 8.11 -17.08 2.05
CA TYR A 16 8.45 -18.46 1.69
C TYR A 16 8.09 -18.79 0.24
N LEU A 17 6.87 -18.48 -0.19
CA LEU A 17 6.42 -18.70 -1.58
C LEU A 17 7.27 -17.92 -2.59
N THR A 18 7.67 -16.69 -2.25
CA THR A 18 8.55 -15.90 -3.12
C THR A 18 9.94 -16.55 -3.24
N ASP A 19 10.49 -17.06 -2.13
CA ASP A 19 11.77 -17.77 -2.12
C ASP A 19 11.71 -19.07 -2.94
N GLU A 20 10.60 -19.82 -2.88
CA GLU A 20 10.37 -21.00 -3.72
C GLU A 20 10.35 -20.67 -5.22
N ILE A 21 9.59 -19.63 -5.62
CA ILE A 21 9.53 -19.17 -7.01
C ILE A 21 10.92 -18.78 -7.52
N LEU A 22 11.68 -18.03 -6.72
CA LEU A 22 13.03 -17.59 -7.09
C LEU A 22 14.02 -18.75 -7.19
N ALA A 23 13.90 -19.74 -6.30
CA ALA A 23 14.74 -20.95 -6.31
C ALA A 23 14.45 -21.82 -7.54
N GLU A 24 13.17 -22.03 -7.88
CA GLU A 24 12.77 -22.79 -9.06
C GLU A 24 13.28 -22.13 -10.35
N ALA A 25 13.13 -20.81 -10.46
CA ALA A 25 13.61 -20.03 -11.60
C ALA A 25 15.15 -20.03 -11.77
N ASN A 26 15.89 -20.34 -10.71
CA ASN A 26 17.35 -20.50 -10.76
C ASN A 26 17.78 -21.92 -11.13
N GLY A 27 17.01 -22.93 -10.69
CA GLY A 27 17.32 -24.34 -10.90
C GLY A 27 16.87 -24.89 -12.26
N ASN A 28 15.98 -24.20 -12.98
CA ASN A 28 15.36 -24.72 -14.19
C ASN A 28 15.35 -23.69 -15.33
N ALA A 29 16.02 -24.01 -16.43
CA ALA A 29 16.09 -23.14 -17.61
C ALA A 29 14.71 -22.91 -18.29
N ARG A 30 13.72 -23.79 -18.03
CA ARG A 30 12.36 -23.65 -18.57
C ARG A 30 11.47 -22.69 -17.76
N THR A 31 11.87 -22.32 -16.55
CA THR A 31 11.14 -21.40 -15.66
C THR A 31 11.92 -20.12 -15.43
N GLN A 32 12.80 -19.75 -16.37
CA GLN A 32 13.52 -18.48 -16.29
C GLN A 32 12.53 -17.32 -16.24
N LEU A 33 12.62 -16.56 -15.15
CA LEU A 33 11.90 -15.31 -14.99
C LEU A 33 12.53 -14.23 -15.83
N ASP A 34 11.68 -13.40 -16.43
CA ASP A 34 12.09 -12.11 -16.98
C ASP A 34 12.90 -11.32 -15.91
N PRO A 35 14.02 -10.68 -16.28
CA PRO A 35 14.86 -9.96 -15.33
C PRO A 35 14.13 -8.90 -14.50
N MET A 36 13.15 -8.21 -15.08
CA MET A 36 12.34 -7.21 -14.38
C MET A 36 11.43 -7.87 -13.35
N VAL A 37 10.77 -8.98 -13.72
CA VAL A 37 9.92 -9.76 -12.79
C VAL A 37 10.75 -10.29 -11.63
N ARG A 38 11.94 -10.83 -11.91
CA ARG A 38 12.87 -11.29 -10.88
C ARG A 38 13.28 -10.16 -9.93
N ALA A 39 13.65 -9.00 -10.46
CA ALA A 39 14.03 -7.85 -9.65
C ALA A 39 12.88 -7.39 -8.73
N LYS A 40 11.65 -7.35 -9.24
CA LYS A 40 10.45 -7.04 -8.45
C LYS A 40 10.22 -8.04 -7.32
N LEU A 41 10.34 -9.34 -7.60
CA LEU A 41 10.17 -10.39 -6.59
C LEU A 41 11.23 -10.29 -5.49
N VAL A 42 12.50 -10.14 -5.84
CA VAL A 42 13.60 -9.98 -4.87
C VAL A 42 13.38 -8.74 -4.01
N HIS A 43 13.09 -7.59 -4.64
CA HIS A 43 12.85 -6.35 -3.93
C HIS A 43 11.67 -6.45 -2.95
N GLY A 44 10.52 -6.96 -3.42
CA GLY A 44 9.34 -7.15 -2.57
C GLY A 44 9.59 -8.14 -1.44
N ARG A 45 10.32 -9.22 -1.69
CA ARG A 45 10.71 -10.21 -0.67
C ARG A 45 11.60 -9.59 0.40
N ASP A 46 12.64 -8.86 0.01
CA ASP A 46 13.56 -8.23 0.97
C ASP A 46 12.85 -7.17 1.83
N TRP A 47 11.90 -6.44 1.24
CA TRP A 47 11.04 -5.53 2.00
C TRP A 47 10.20 -6.28 3.04
N ARG A 48 9.51 -7.35 2.63
CA ARG A 48 8.70 -8.18 3.54
C ARG A 48 9.53 -8.77 4.68
N VAL A 49 10.77 -9.19 4.42
CA VAL A 49 11.67 -9.71 5.46
C VAL A 49 12.05 -8.63 6.47
N ARG A 50 12.37 -7.42 6.01
CA ARG A 50 12.67 -6.28 6.90
C ARG A 50 11.45 -5.93 7.77
N TYR A 51 10.27 -5.91 7.16
CA TYR A 51 9.03 -5.62 7.87
C TYR A 51 8.64 -6.71 8.87
N LEU A 52 8.76 -7.99 8.48
CA LEU A 52 8.55 -9.12 9.39
C LEU A 52 9.43 -9.00 10.63
N LYS A 53 10.73 -8.73 10.43
CA LYS A 53 11.68 -8.54 11.52
C LYS A 53 11.28 -7.37 12.43
N HIS A 54 10.78 -6.27 11.87
CA HIS A 54 10.29 -5.13 12.65
C HIS A 54 9.13 -5.56 13.56
N LEU A 55 8.13 -6.24 13.01
CA LEU A 55 6.97 -6.71 13.77
C LEU A 55 7.37 -7.73 14.85
N GLU A 56 8.24 -8.69 14.53
CA GLU A 56 8.75 -9.68 15.49
C GLU A 56 9.52 -9.04 16.67
N GLN A 57 10.05 -7.83 16.48
CA GLN A 57 10.74 -7.05 17.51
C GLN A 57 9.81 -6.14 18.32
N GLY A 58 8.49 -6.25 18.13
CA GLY A 58 7.49 -5.41 18.79
C GLY A 58 7.27 -4.06 18.09
N GLY A 59 7.69 -3.94 16.84
CA GLY A 59 7.39 -2.80 15.99
C GLY A 59 5.89 -2.65 15.69
N SER A 60 5.47 -1.44 15.34
CA SER A 60 4.09 -1.15 14.96
C SER A 60 3.78 -1.57 13.52
N LEU A 61 2.49 -1.59 13.18
CA LEU A 61 2.09 -1.70 11.78
C LEU A 61 2.53 -0.45 11.01
N LEU A 62 2.52 -0.55 9.67
CA LEU A 62 2.75 0.62 8.84
C LEU A 62 1.63 1.63 9.09
N GLU A 63 2.03 2.88 9.23
CA GLU A 63 1.08 3.99 9.31
C GLU A 63 0.73 4.45 7.88
N ALA A 64 -0.35 5.23 7.75
CA ALA A 64 -0.82 5.69 6.45
C ALA A 64 0.26 6.40 5.62
N GLY A 65 1.10 7.22 6.26
CA GLY A 65 2.22 7.91 5.61
C GLY A 65 3.29 6.95 5.05
N ASP A 66 3.52 5.82 5.71
CA ASP A 66 4.44 4.77 5.26
C ASP A 66 3.87 4.08 4.01
N GLU A 67 2.59 3.69 4.06
CA GLU A 67 1.89 3.03 2.94
C GLU A 67 1.85 3.92 1.69
N TRP A 68 1.53 5.21 1.85
CA TRP A 68 1.51 6.16 0.73
C TRP A 68 2.91 6.37 0.15
N SER A 69 3.93 6.41 1.01
CA SER A 69 5.33 6.54 0.59
C SER A 69 5.80 5.36 -0.27
N MET A 70 5.36 4.13 0.05
CA MET A 70 5.67 2.93 -0.75
C MET A 70 5.08 2.96 -2.16
N HIS A 71 4.08 3.81 -2.41
CA HIS A 71 3.38 3.90 -3.68
C HIS A 71 3.62 5.20 -4.44
N GLN A 72 4.64 5.97 -4.02
CA GLN A 72 5.03 7.17 -4.74
C GLN A 72 5.38 6.83 -6.21
N GLY A 73 4.69 7.49 -7.14
CA GLY A 73 4.88 7.27 -8.58
C GLY A 73 4.12 6.08 -9.16
N HIS A 74 3.26 5.42 -8.37
CA HIS A 74 2.35 4.39 -8.88
C HIS A 74 1.02 4.99 -9.37
N ASP A 75 0.31 4.23 -10.21
CA ASP A 75 -1.06 4.53 -10.61
C ASP A 75 -2.03 4.17 -9.47
N LEU A 76 -2.60 5.21 -8.86
CA LEU A 76 -3.52 5.12 -7.73
C LEU A 76 -4.91 5.61 -8.12
N ALA A 77 -5.94 4.90 -7.65
CA ALA A 77 -7.33 5.27 -7.84
C ALA A 77 -8.15 5.00 -6.58
N ILE A 78 -9.20 5.80 -6.38
CA ILE A 78 -10.18 5.56 -5.33
C ILE A 78 -11.35 4.80 -5.93
N GLU A 79 -11.62 3.61 -5.40
CA GLU A 79 -12.53 2.62 -5.98
C GLU A 79 -13.26 1.84 -4.90
N TRP A 80 -14.41 1.28 -5.26
CA TRP A 80 -15.14 0.31 -4.44
C TRP A 80 -14.44 -1.06 -4.43
N GLY A 81 -14.45 -1.73 -3.28
CA GLY A 81 -14.04 -3.12 -3.14
C GLY A 81 -15.01 -4.04 -3.87
N TYR A 82 -14.65 -4.49 -5.08
CA TYR A 82 -15.54 -5.36 -5.89
C TYR A 82 -15.41 -6.86 -5.57
N GLU A 83 -14.82 -7.24 -4.43
CA GLU A 83 -14.84 -8.64 -4.02
C GLU A 83 -16.25 -9.02 -3.56
N VAL A 84 -16.71 -10.22 -3.94
CA VAL A 84 -18.10 -10.71 -3.76
C VAL A 84 -18.58 -10.70 -2.30
N TRP A 85 -17.65 -10.55 -1.35
CA TRP A 85 -17.90 -10.51 0.08
C TRP A 85 -17.73 -9.11 0.70
N ASP A 86 -17.43 -8.08 -0.10
CA ASP A 86 -16.93 -6.77 0.38
C ASP A 86 -17.51 -5.54 -0.34
N GLU A 87 -18.75 -5.65 -0.84
CA GLU A 87 -19.42 -4.63 -1.68
C GLU A 87 -19.63 -3.25 -1.01
N ASN A 88 -19.34 -3.11 0.28
CA ASN A 88 -19.58 -1.88 1.04
C ASN A 88 -18.29 -1.26 1.61
N ARG A 89 -17.17 -1.44 0.90
CA ARG A 89 -15.90 -0.80 1.25
C ARG A 89 -15.38 0.06 0.11
N ILE A 90 -14.82 1.20 0.49
CA ILE A 90 -14.14 2.11 -0.44
C ILE A 90 -12.68 2.26 -0.05
N GLY A 91 -11.80 2.29 -1.04
CA GLY A 91 -10.37 2.21 -0.79
C GLY A 91 -9.52 2.89 -1.83
N LEU A 92 -8.25 3.06 -1.45
CA LEU A 92 -7.18 3.46 -2.34
C LEU A 92 -6.58 2.20 -2.96
N ARG A 93 -6.82 2.01 -4.26
CA ARG A 93 -6.28 0.90 -5.05
C ARG A 93 -4.99 1.33 -5.74
N CYS A 94 -3.94 0.54 -5.58
CA CYS A 94 -2.72 0.68 -6.36
C CYS A 94 -2.77 -0.26 -7.57
N ARG A 95 -3.16 0.29 -8.73
CA ARG A 95 -3.30 -0.49 -9.98
C ARG A 95 -1.95 -0.96 -10.53
N SER A 96 -0.86 -0.27 -10.18
CA SER A 96 0.51 -0.70 -10.53
C SER A 96 0.97 -1.94 -9.75
N CYS A 97 0.54 -2.06 -8.50
CA CYS A 97 0.81 -3.23 -7.66
C CYS A 97 -0.24 -4.32 -7.79
N ASP A 98 -1.40 -3.97 -8.35
CA ASP A 98 -2.62 -4.78 -8.27
C ASP A 98 -2.93 -5.14 -6.80
N ASP A 99 -2.79 -4.15 -5.89
CA ASP A 99 -3.05 -4.32 -4.46
C ASP A 99 -3.85 -3.14 -3.84
N TRP A 100 -4.59 -3.43 -2.77
CA TRP A 100 -5.30 -2.41 -1.98
C TRP A 100 -4.31 -1.79 -1.02
N VAL A 101 -4.13 -0.47 -1.11
CA VAL A 101 -3.29 0.27 -0.16
C VAL A 101 -4.04 0.39 1.16
N GLN A 102 -5.28 0.87 1.07
CA GLN A 102 -6.16 1.12 2.21
C GLN A 102 -7.59 0.83 1.79
N LEU A 103 -8.38 0.24 2.68
CA LEU A 103 -9.76 -0.13 2.40
C LEU A 103 -10.61 0.06 3.67
N TYR A 104 -11.68 0.84 3.57
CA TYR A 104 -12.49 1.28 4.71
C TYR A 104 -13.94 0.85 4.54
N ASP A 105 -14.56 0.42 5.64
CA ASP A 105 -16.00 0.19 5.72
C ASP A 105 -16.77 1.49 5.54
N VAL A 106 -17.77 1.47 4.66
CA VAL A 106 -18.68 2.58 4.46
C VAL A 106 -19.87 2.42 5.40
N GLU A 107 -19.79 3.03 6.58
CA GLU A 107 -20.93 3.11 7.50
C GLU A 107 -21.86 4.28 7.15
N GLU A 108 -23.14 4.18 7.52
CA GLU A 108 -24.06 5.33 7.46
C GLU A 108 -23.50 6.46 8.33
N GLN A 109 -23.07 7.56 7.70
CA GLN A 109 -22.48 8.69 8.40
C GLN A 109 -23.51 9.32 9.35
N THR A 110 -23.31 9.13 10.66
CA THR A 110 -24.11 9.77 11.72
C THR A 110 -23.42 11.02 12.30
N SER A 111 -22.17 11.28 11.89
CA SER A 111 -21.32 12.37 12.39
C SER A 111 -21.02 13.41 11.32
N SER A 112 -20.88 14.68 11.73
CA SER A 112 -20.49 15.78 10.83
C SER A 112 -18.99 15.89 10.59
N THR A 113 -18.16 15.03 11.19
CA THR A 113 -16.72 14.98 10.94
C THR A 113 -16.46 14.09 9.72
N LEU A 114 -15.83 14.65 8.68
CA LEU A 114 -15.48 13.92 7.47
C LEU A 114 -14.48 12.80 7.80
N THR A 115 -14.86 11.55 7.56
CA THR A 115 -13.97 10.38 7.71
C THR A 115 -13.13 10.21 6.44
N VAL A 116 -12.06 9.39 6.50
CA VAL A 116 -11.29 9.03 5.30
C VAL A 116 -12.19 8.34 4.26
N ALA A 117 -13.10 7.46 4.70
CA ALA A 117 -14.09 6.84 3.83
C ALA A 117 -15.02 7.88 3.18
N GLY A 118 -15.45 8.89 3.93
CA GLY A 118 -16.23 10.02 3.40
C GLY A 118 -15.48 10.81 2.33
N LEU A 119 -14.20 11.12 2.58
CA LEU A 119 -13.34 11.79 1.61
C LEU A 119 -13.17 10.94 0.33
N TYR A 120 -12.98 9.63 0.50
CA TYR A 120 -12.84 8.71 -0.63
C TYR A 120 -14.12 8.63 -1.44
N LEU A 121 -15.31 8.64 -0.81
CA LEU A 121 -16.58 8.66 -1.52
C LEU A 121 -16.74 9.91 -2.39
N GLU A 122 -16.35 11.08 -1.89
CA GLU A 122 -16.38 12.33 -2.67
C GLU A 122 -15.41 12.33 -3.87
N HIS A 123 -14.41 11.43 -3.84
CA HIS A 123 -13.35 11.34 -4.83
C HIS A 123 -13.34 10.00 -5.57
N GLU A 124 -14.47 9.29 -5.56
CA GLU A 124 -14.63 8.04 -6.32
C GLU A 124 -14.28 8.30 -7.80
N THR A 125 -13.52 7.38 -8.40
CA THR A 125 -13.07 7.45 -9.81
C THR A 125 -12.06 8.56 -10.13
N HIS A 126 -11.73 9.44 -9.18
CA HIS A 126 -10.70 10.45 -9.39
C HIS A 126 -9.31 9.80 -9.48
N THR A 127 -8.50 10.32 -10.40
CA THR A 127 -7.06 10.05 -10.40
C THR A 127 -6.42 10.79 -9.23
N VAL A 128 -5.71 10.03 -8.39
CA VAL A 128 -4.94 10.55 -7.26
C VAL A 128 -3.49 10.12 -7.40
N VAL A 129 -2.60 10.84 -6.73
CA VAL A 129 -1.18 10.50 -6.65
C VAL A 129 -0.74 10.54 -5.21
N SER A 130 0.15 9.62 -4.82
CA SER A 130 0.85 9.76 -3.56
C SER A 130 2.13 10.57 -3.73
N TRP A 131 2.48 11.31 -2.69
CA TRP A 131 3.71 12.07 -2.62
C TRP A 131 4.41 11.81 -1.30
N ARG A 132 5.73 11.99 -1.31
CA ARG A 132 6.56 12.05 -0.12
C ARG A 132 7.45 13.29 -0.19
N ARG A 133 7.48 14.06 0.90
CA ARG A 133 8.30 15.26 1.06
C ARG A 133 8.91 15.22 2.46
N ASN A 134 10.20 14.89 2.54
CA ASN A 134 10.90 14.66 3.81
C ASN A 134 10.22 13.56 4.65
N LEU A 135 9.79 13.92 5.87
CA LEU A 135 9.13 13.05 6.83
C LEU A 135 7.59 13.08 6.72
N ASP A 136 7.05 13.72 5.68
CA ASP A 136 5.62 13.79 5.44
C ASP A 136 5.28 13.09 4.12
N ALA A 137 4.12 12.45 4.10
CA ALA A 137 3.56 11.82 2.92
C ALA A 137 2.06 12.09 2.85
N GLY A 138 1.51 11.99 1.64
CA GLY A 138 0.10 12.28 1.45
C GLY A 138 -0.44 11.82 0.11
N ILE A 139 -1.73 12.08 -0.07
CA ILE A 139 -2.47 11.85 -1.30
C ILE A 139 -2.94 13.21 -1.84
N GLU A 140 -2.70 13.44 -3.12
CA GLU A 140 -3.20 14.59 -3.88
C GLU A 140 -4.18 14.12 -4.95
N CYS A 141 -5.33 14.77 -5.08
CA CYS A 141 -6.27 14.54 -6.17
C CYS A 141 -5.88 15.38 -7.38
N VAL A 142 -5.45 14.71 -8.44
CA VAL A 142 -5.10 15.36 -9.72
C VAL A 142 -6.36 15.87 -10.42
N THR A 143 -7.46 15.12 -10.31
CA THR A 143 -8.74 15.46 -10.96
C THR A 143 -9.30 16.78 -10.42
N CYS A 144 -9.37 16.93 -9.09
CA CYS A 144 -9.84 18.17 -8.45
C CYS A 144 -8.85 19.32 -8.63
N GLY A 145 -7.55 19.03 -8.64
CA GLY A 145 -6.48 20.03 -8.80
C GLY A 145 -6.21 20.50 -10.23
N ALA A 146 -6.88 19.89 -11.22
CA ALA A 146 -6.61 20.14 -12.64
C ALA A 146 -6.73 21.63 -13.05
N VAL A 147 -7.53 22.42 -12.32
CA VAL A 147 -7.74 23.86 -12.58
C VAL A 147 -6.55 24.74 -12.20
N ASP A 148 -5.75 24.34 -11.21
CA ASP A 148 -4.64 25.15 -10.65
C ASP A 148 -3.24 24.59 -11.04
N GLU A 149 -3.19 23.64 -11.97
CA GLU A 149 -1.99 22.89 -12.39
C GLU A 149 -1.20 22.24 -11.23
N LYS A 150 -1.85 22.10 -10.07
CA LYS A 150 -1.33 21.51 -8.84
C LYS A 150 -2.35 20.51 -8.32
N GLY A 151 -1.91 19.41 -7.72
CA GLY A 151 -2.83 18.48 -7.07
C GLY A 151 -3.60 19.15 -5.92
N PHE A 152 -4.86 18.76 -5.72
CA PHE A 152 -5.63 19.17 -4.54
C PHE A 152 -5.26 18.24 -3.37
N PRO A 153 -4.70 18.73 -2.27
CA PRO A 153 -4.29 17.88 -1.16
C PRO A 153 -5.52 17.25 -0.48
N LEU A 154 -5.51 15.92 -0.36
CA LEU A 154 -6.60 15.15 0.27
C LEU A 154 -6.23 14.71 1.68
N LEU A 155 -5.08 14.07 1.81
CA LEU A 155 -4.62 13.44 3.05
C LEU A 155 -3.14 13.72 3.24
N GLU A 156 -2.73 13.81 4.50
CA GLU A 156 -1.35 14.01 4.91
C GLU A 156 -1.12 13.32 6.25
N ALA A 157 0.03 12.66 6.38
CA ALA A 157 0.45 11.97 7.58
C ALA A 157 1.98 11.92 7.66
N PRO A 158 2.53 11.88 8.89
CA PRO A 158 3.95 11.68 9.06
C PRO A 158 4.35 10.26 8.62
N VAL A 159 5.57 10.15 8.09
CA VAL A 159 6.27 8.88 7.84
C VAL A 159 6.92 8.43 9.14
N SER A 160 6.79 7.16 9.48
CA SER A 160 7.37 6.61 10.69
C SER A 160 8.89 6.63 10.66
N VAL A 161 9.51 6.85 11.82
CA VAL A 161 10.97 6.91 11.96
C VAL A 161 11.63 5.61 11.48
N TRP A 162 11.00 4.46 11.76
CA TRP A 162 11.51 3.18 11.30
C TRP A 162 11.44 3.08 9.78
N PHE A 163 10.30 3.42 9.17
CA PHE A 163 10.16 3.37 7.71
C PHE A 163 11.14 4.30 7.02
N ASP A 164 11.29 5.54 7.51
CA ASP A 164 12.24 6.51 6.95
C ASP A 164 13.68 5.97 6.97
N ALA A 165 14.09 5.38 8.11
CA ALA A 165 15.43 4.81 8.27
C ALA A 165 15.70 3.61 7.35
N VAL A 166 14.69 2.78 7.07
CA VAL A 166 14.86 1.55 6.27
C VAL A 166 14.63 1.77 4.78
N TRP A 167 13.83 2.78 4.41
CA TRP A 167 13.55 3.14 3.02
C TRP A 167 14.66 4.00 2.40
N ASN A 168 15.27 4.89 3.18
CA ASN A 168 16.33 5.79 2.71
C ASN A 168 17.76 5.37 3.11
N GLY A 169 17.90 4.35 3.98
CA GLY A 169 19.20 3.80 4.43
C GLY A 169 19.64 2.57 3.65
#